data_AF-A0A3B0AY77-F1
#
_entry.id   AF-A0A3B0AY77-F1
#
_cell.length_a   1.000
_cell.length_b   1.000
_cell.length_c   1.000
_cell.angle_alpha   90.00
_cell.angle_beta   90.00
_cell.angle_gamma   90.00
#
_symmetry.space_group_name_H-M   'P 1'
#
loop_
_entity.id
_entity.type
_entity.pdbx_description
1 polymer ?
#
loop_
_entity_poly.entity_id
_entity_poly.type
_entity_poly.pdbx_seq_one_letter_code
_entity_poly.pdbx_strand_id
1 'polypeptide(L)' 'MPVAHVLFGNHRTLIMGILGTMAGVVGSVGGISAGAGVLEILGFIGIGLLGLALAVGYVVVASPSKGRRSPRR' A
#
# COMPACT_ATOMS: atom_id res chain seq x y z
N MET A 1 -13.68 -5.38 15.14
CA MET A 1 -13.79 -4.72 13.82
C MET A 1 -13.51 -5.74 12.71
N PRO A 2 -14.52 -6.53 12.29
CA PRO A 2 -14.31 -7.67 11.39
C PRO A 2 -14.07 -7.30 9.91
N VAL A 3 -14.40 -6.07 9.50
CA VAL A 3 -14.32 -5.62 8.09
C VAL A 3 -12.88 -5.58 7.58
N ALA A 4 -11.92 -5.22 8.43
CA ALA A 4 -10.51 -5.12 8.05
C ALA A 4 -9.92 -6.49 7.65
N HIS A 5 -10.26 -7.59 8.33
CA HIS A 5 -9.73 -8.91 7.99
C HIS A 5 -10.25 -9.45 6.65
N VAL A 6 -11.47 -9.09 6.23
CA VAL A 6 -12.00 -9.51 4.93
C VAL A 6 -11.41 -8.68 3.79
N LEU A 7 -11.22 -7.37 4.01
CA LEU A 7 -10.58 -6.50 3.03
C LEU A 7 -9.08 -6.81 2.86
N PHE A 8 -8.35 -7.02 3.96
CA PHE A 8 -6.91 -7.30 3.95
C PHE A 8 -6.57 -8.81 3.86
N GLY A 9 -7.55 -9.70 3.78
CA GLY A 9 -7.32 -11.12 3.49
C GLY A 9 -7.17 -11.42 2.00
N ASN A 10 -7.64 -10.51 1.14
CA ASN A 10 -7.71 -10.74 -0.31
C ASN A 10 -6.48 -10.15 -1.03
N HIS A 11 -5.81 -10.97 -1.84
CA HIS A 11 -4.62 -10.59 -2.64
C HIS A 11 -4.85 -9.32 -3.50
N ARG A 12 -6.10 -9.02 -3.84
CA ARG A 12 -6.51 -7.80 -4.56
C ARG A 12 -6.11 -6.50 -3.84
N THR A 13 -6.11 -6.49 -2.51
CA THR A 13 -5.76 -5.29 -1.72
C THR A 13 -4.27 -5.00 -1.77
N LEU A 14 -3.45 -6.06 -1.75
CA LEU A 14 -2.01 -5.95 -2.01
C LEU A 14 -1.76 -5.43 -3.43
N ILE A 15 -2.44 -5.98 -4.44
CA ILE A 15 -2.32 -5.56 -5.84
C ILE A 15 -2.71 -4.08 -6.00
N MET A 16 -3.84 -3.65 -5.43
CA MET A 16 -4.24 -2.24 -5.48
C MET A 16 -3.27 -1.33 -4.74
N GLY A 17 -2.70 -1.78 -3.62
CA GLY A 17 -1.64 -1.06 -2.92
C GLY A 17 -0.40 -0.85 -3.80
N ILE A 18 0.09 -1.92 -4.43
CA ILE A 18 1.24 -1.87 -5.35
C ILE A 18 0.93 -0.96 -6.55
N LEU A 19 -0.24 -1.10 -7.17
CA LEU A 19 -0.65 -0.25 -8.28
C LEU A 19 -0.72 1.23 -7.88
N GLY A 20 -1.25 1.53 -6.69
CA GLY A 20 -1.28 2.89 -6.13
C GLY A 20 0.12 3.45 -5.89
N THR A 21 1.04 2.65 -5.32
CA THR A 21 2.45 3.08 -5.16
C THR A 21 3.11 3.38 -6.49
N MET A 22 2.93 2.51 -7.48
CA MET A 22 3.50 2.67 -8.82
C MET A 22 2.93 3.89 -9.52
N ALA A 23 1.60 4.11 -9.44
CA ALA A 23 0.95 5.28 -10.00
C ALA A 23 1.49 6.58 -9.38
N GLY A 24 1.70 6.59 -8.06
CA GLY A 24 2.29 7.74 -7.38
C GLY A 24 3.75 8.01 -7.78
N VAL A 25 4.59 6.98 -7.87
CA VAL A 25 5.99 7.13 -8.28
C VAL A 25 6.11 7.59 -9.73
N VAL A 26 5.45 6.89 -10.65
CA VAL A 26 5.48 7.21 -12.08
C VAL A 26 4.87 8.58 -12.34
N GLY A 27 3.75 8.90 -11.69
CA GLY A 27 3.11 10.21 -11.80
C GLY A 27 3.99 11.34 -11.26
N SER A 28 4.69 11.12 -10.15
CA SER A 28 5.62 12.11 -9.59
C SER A 28 6.79 12.38 -10.54
N VAL A 29 7.43 11.32 -11.06
CA VAL A 29 8.56 11.44 -12.00
C VAL A 29 8.13 12.06 -13.33
N GLY A 30 6.99 11.63 -13.87
CA GLY A 30 6.41 12.19 -15.09
C GLY A 30 6.03 13.65 -14.92
N GLY A 31 5.41 14.01 -13.79
CA GLY A 31 5.06 15.38 -13.44
C GLY A 31 6.30 16.27 -13.33
N ILE A 32 7.33 15.84 -12.60
CA ILE A 32 8.60 16.58 -12.49
C ILE A 32 9.21 16.81 -13.89
N SER A 33 9.23 15.78 -14.73
CA SER A 33 9.80 15.86 -16.09
C SER A 33 8.99 16.77 -17.02
N ALA A 34 7.69 16.95 -16.77
CA ALA A 34 6.80 17.82 -17.54
C ALA A 34 6.75 19.27 -17.01
N GLY A 35 7.48 19.57 -15.93
CA GLY A 35 7.42 20.89 -15.27
C GLY A 35 6.14 21.10 -14.45
N ALA A 36 5.53 20.03 -13.96
CA ALA A 36 4.32 20.07 -13.15
C ALA A 36 4.50 20.93 -11.89
N GLY A 37 3.40 21.54 -11.47
CA GLY A 37 3.39 22.35 -10.25
C GLY A 37 3.61 21.50 -9.00
N VAL A 38 4.10 22.12 -7.93
CA VAL A 38 4.34 21.47 -6.63
C VAL A 38 3.08 20.74 -6.12
N LEU A 39 1.89 21.27 -6.41
CA LEU A 39 0.61 20.70 -6.02
C LEU A 39 0.30 19.37 -6.73
N GLU A 40 0.64 19.24 -8.02
CA GLU A 40 0.47 17.99 -8.78
C GLU A 40 1.42 16.92 -8.28
N ILE A 41 2.68 17.28 -8.02
CA ILE A 41 3.68 16.37 -7.47
C ILE A 41 3.24 15.88 -6.09
N LEU A 42 2.73 16.77 -5.22
CA LEU A 42 2.17 16.40 -3.92
C LEU A 42 0.96 15.46 -4.07
N GLY A 43 0.12 15.64 -5.09
CA GLY A 43 -0.99 14.74 -5.41
C GLY A 43 -0.50 13.33 -5.74
N PHE A 44 0.51 13.20 -6.61
CA PHE A 44 1.09 11.91 -6.95
C PHE A 44 1.80 11.24 -5.76
N ILE A 45 2.52 12.01 -4.94
CA ILE A 45 3.11 11.50 -3.69
C ILE A 45 2.01 11.00 -2.76
N GLY A 46 0.90 11.74 -2.62
CA GLY A 46 -0.25 11.33 -1.81
C GLY A 46 -0.87 10.01 -2.27
N ILE A 47 -1.06 9.84 -3.58
CA ILE A 47 -1.54 8.57 -4.17
C ILE A 47 -0.57 7.43 -3.89
N GLY A 48 0.74 7.70 -4.03
CA GLY A 48 1.80 6.73 -3.75
C GLY A 48 1.79 6.28 -2.29
N LEU A 49 1.69 7.23 -1.35
CA LEU A 49 1.63 6.95 0.09
C LEU A 49 0.37 6.18 0.47
N LEU A 50 -0.77 6.50 -0.14
CA LEU A 50 -2.02 5.77 0.11
C LEU A 50 -1.91 4.31 -0.36
N GLY A 51 -1.34 4.08 -1.55
CA GLY A 51 -1.03 2.73 -2.04
C GLY A 51 -0.08 1.98 -1.11
N LEU A 52 0.95 2.66 -0.60
CA LEU A 52 1.93 2.08 0.31
C LEU A 52 1.26 1.68 1.63
N ALA A 53 0.42 2.54 2.18
CA ALA A 53 -0.32 2.26 3.41
C ALA A 53 -1.22 1.03 3.27
N LEU A 54 -1.86 0.84 2.11
CA LEU A 54 -2.64 -0.37 1.82
C LEU A 54 -1.77 -1.63 1.73
N ALA A 55 -0.63 -1.56 1.06
CA ALA A 55 0.30 -2.68 0.95
C ALA A 55 0.89 -3.07 2.32
N VAL A 56 1.34 -2.09 3.10
CA VAL A 56 1.87 -2.30 4.45
C VAL A 56 0.77 -2.81 5.39
N GLY A 57 -0.43 -2.23 5.32
CA GLY A 57 -1.59 -2.71 6.09
C GLY A 57 -1.94 -4.15 5.77
N TYR A 58 -1.89 -4.54 4.49
CA TYR A 58 -2.04 -5.94 4.08
C TYR A 58 -0.96 -6.81 4.68
N VAL A 59 0.33 -6.44 4.58
CA VAL A 59 1.42 -7.23 5.15
C VAL A 59 1.29 -7.36 6.67
N VAL A 60 0.94 -6.30 7.39
CA VAL A 60 0.77 -6.34 8.85
C VAL A 60 -0.40 -7.24 9.26
N VAL A 61 -1.52 -7.20 8.52
CA VAL A 61 -2.69 -8.03 8.81
C VAL A 61 -2.49 -9.49 8.37
N ALA A 62 -1.89 -9.69 7.20
CA ALA A 62 -1.64 -10.99 6.60
C ALA A 62 -0.39 -11.67 7.16
N SER A 63 0.49 -10.96 7.86
CA SER A 63 1.59 -11.54 8.61
C SER A 63 1.01 -12.08 9.92
N PRO A 64 0.76 -13.40 10.04
CA PRO A 64 0.43 -13.96 11.33
C PRO A 64 1.63 -13.67 12.20
N SER A 65 1.42 -12.89 13.28
CA SER A 65 2.42 -12.73 14.33
C SER A 65 3.03 -14.10 14.59
N LYS A 66 4.29 -14.24 14.21
CA LYS A 66 5.11 -15.45 14.31
C LYS A 66 5.48 -15.72 15.78
N GLY A 67 4.53 -15.48 16.68
CA GLY A 67 4.57 -15.72 18.13
C GLY A 67 3.72 -16.93 18.56
N ARG A 68 3.13 -17.68 17.62
CA ARG A 68 2.54 -19.01 17.90
C ARG A 68 3.15 -20.09 17.01
N ARG A 69 4.46 -20.29 17.13
CA ARG A 69 5.06 -21.64 16.94
C ARG A 69 5.51 -22.07 18.32
N SER A 70 4.69 -22.85 19.04
CA SER A 70 4.76 -24.33 19.12
C SER A 70 5.66 -24.76 20.29
N PRO A 71 5.73 -26.00 20.78
CA PRO A 71 4.80 -27.15 20.83
C PRO A 71 4.55 -27.61 22.29
N ARG A 72 3.53 -28.42 22.59
CA ARG A 72 3.69 -29.59 23.51
C ARG A 72 2.39 -30.37 23.73
N ARG A 73 2.52 -31.65 23.35
CA ARG A 73 1.84 -32.87 23.83
C ARG A 73 0.36 -33.03 23.52
#